data_AF-A0A952E1F4-F1
#
_entry.id   AF-A0A952E1F4-F1
#
_cell.length_a   1.000
_cell.length_b   1.000
_cell.length_c   1.000
_cell.angle_alpha   90.00
_cell.angle_beta   90.00
_cell.angle_gamma   90.00
#
_symmetry.space_group_name_H-M   'P 1'
#
loop_
_entity.id
_entity.type
_entity.pdbx_description
1 polymer ?
#
loop_
_entity_poly.entity_id
_entity_poly.type
_entity_poly.pdbx_seq_one_letter_code
_entity_poly.pdbx_strand_id
1 'polypeptide(L)'
;MKKGFVCLAALTAILILTVITDVYAVDTWEIDKVRSKGVLNSGDFEVIDEYISESVRELVETRDLTSTAKICTLILSRSVTNQESASAQYNEQFIESANKHIAAGFELTDELESQKRQLSANVNLLILIDGLKEPRLVDLAIAKLDDDSMVIRYWAVHAVTNAGITAKLNSSDDRLASEIAGKLLQLVDSSSNEILSLMAEFAAGINVRQGQQLLVKIADMRIKKYEYWDVDYERLDSVILKALCDKLASSRSTSDLAKSFAQLYSYTIQRYIKGRNVLTDQQKQKLASILTEIERVCISKILDKPQATIKRALEHKDINTLLLEHSRLFGDAARAGVLAEKLDFDYGINPDGSRRTEPLELPEPPISEAQ
;
A
#
# COMPACT_ATOMS: atom_id res chain seq x y z
N MET A 1 -22.02 53.46 -3.39
CA MET A 1 -21.27 53.52 -2.12
C MET A 1 -20.50 52.21 -1.93
N LYS A 2 -19.18 52.33 -1.71
CA LYS A 2 -18.19 51.42 -1.07
C LYS A 2 -18.73 50.07 -0.56
N LYS A 3 -18.21 48.90 -1.01
CA LYS A 3 -16.89 48.22 -0.84
C LYS A 3 -16.87 47.22 0.34
N GLY A 4 -16.33 46.02 0.07
CA GLY A 4 -15.83 45.00 1.03
C GLY A 4 -16.07 43.56 0.52
N PHE A 5 -15.24 42.94 -0.33
CA PHE A 5 -13.99 42.17 -0.09
C PHE A 5 -14.10 40.94 0.84
N VAL A 6 -13.86 39.73 0.27
CA VAL A 6 -13.01 38.56 0.67
C VAL A 6 -13.21 37.49 -0.44
N CYS A 7 -12.29 37.23 -1.40
CA CYS A 7 -11.09 36.35 -1.41
C CYS A 7 -11.42 34.85 -1.14
N LEU A 8 -10.87 33.80 -1.78
CA LEU A 8 -9.90 33.62 -2.86
C LEU A 8 -9.90 32.12 -3.29
N ALA A 9 -9.53 31.89 -4.56
CA ALA A 9 -8.74 30.75 -5.07
C ALA A 9 -9.27 29.30 -5.00
N ALA A 10 -9.94 28.89 -6.07
CA ALA A 10 -9.74 27.56 -6.64
C ALA A 10 -9.86 27.62 -8.17
N LEU A 11 -8.87 27.02 -8.86
CA LEU A 11 -8.89 26.68 -10.29
C LEU A 11 -8.89 27.82 -11.33
N THR A 12 -7.79 28.56 -11.42
CA THR A 12 -7.33 29.16 -12.70
C THR A 12 -5.84 29.50 -12.65
N ALA A 13 -5.00 28.64 -13.24
CA ALA A 13 -3.69 29.03 -13.76
C ALA A 13 -3.22 28.00 -14.80
N ILE A 14 -3.81 28.07 -16.00
CA ILE A 14 -3.25 27.55 -17.25
C ILE A 14 -2.57 28.73 -17.96
N LEU A 15 -1.38 28.48 -18.50
CA LEU A 15 -0.62 29.27 -19.48
C LEU A 15 -0.04 30.63 -19.04
N ILE A 16 1.21 30.60 -18.58
CA ILE A 16 2.24 31.44 -19.22
C ILE A 16 3.24 30.49 -19.82
N LEU A 17 3.11 30.29 -21.14
CA LEU A 17 4.05 29.60 -22.01
C LEU A 17 5.30 30.50 -22.10
N THR A 18 6.22 30.36 -21.15
CA THR A 18 7.62 30.69 -21.44
C THR A 18 8.20 29.45 -22.09
N VAL A 19 8.47 29.56 -23.38
CA VAL A 19 9.28 28.60 -24.13
C VAL A 19 10.69 28.70 -23.56
N ILE A 20 10.96 27.96 -22.49
CA ILE A 20 12.31 27.51 -22.19
C ILE A 20 12.38 26.16 -22.89
N THR A 21 12.92 26.16 -24.09
CA THR A 21 13.41 24.93 -24.72
C THR A 21 14.60 24.46 -23.91
N ASP A 22 14.34 23.77 -22.81
CA ASP A 22 15.35 22.96 -22.17
C ASP A 22 15.61 21.77 -23.10
N VAL A 23 16.69 21.89 -23.87
CA VAL A 23 17.24 20.82 -24.72
C VAL A 23 17.91 19.83 -23.78
N TYR A 24 17.11 19.00 -23.13
CA TYR A 24 17.57 17.80 -22.45
C TYR A 24 16.55 16.71 -22.77
N ALA A 25 16.88 15.94 -23.78
CA ALA A 25 16.23 14.68 -24.07
C ALA A 25 17.38 13.77 -24.46
N VAL A 26 17.71 12.82 -23.58
CA VAL A 26 18.68 11.75 -23.84
C VAL A 26 18.49 11.22 -25.27
N ASP A 27 19.56 11.18 -26.05
CA ASP A 27 19.50 10.63 -27.40
C ASP A 27 19.15 9.15 -27.32
N THR A 28 18.03 8.77 -27.92
CA THR A 28 17.54 7.38 -27.88
C THR A 28 17.97 6.58 -29.11
N TRP A 29 18.64 7.19 -30.09
CA TRP A 29 18.91 6.54 -31.36
C TRP A 29 19.79 5.30 -31.23
N GLU A 30 20.90 5.40 -30.49
CA GLU A 30 21.82 4.27 -30.32
C GLU A 30 21.19 3.13 -29.51
N ILE A 31 20.47 3.44 -28.44
CA ILE A 31 19.80 2.40 -27.63
C ILE A 31 18.69 1.70 -28.43
N ASP A 32 17.93 2.43 -29.26
CA ASP A 32 16.89 1.82 -30.09
C ASP A 32 17.48 0.93 -31.21
N LYS A 33 18.68 1.26 -31.69
CA LYS A 33 19.46 0.40 -32.59
C LYS A 33 19.96 -0.87 -31.89
N VAL A 34 20.49 -0.76 -30.67
CA VAL A 34 20.91 -1.92 -29.85
C VAL A 34 19.73 -2.84 -29.56
N ARG A 35 18.56 -2.30 -29.18
CA ARG A 35 17.32 -3.06 -28.93
C ARG A 35 16.80 -3.83 -30.14
N SER A 36 17.27 -3.50 -31.34
CA SER A 36 16.87 -4.15 -32.59
C SER A 36 17.85 -5.25 -33.02
N LYS A 37 18.94 -5.48 -32.28
CA LYS A 37 19.95 -6.50 -32.58
C LYS A 37 19.55 -7.87 -32.01
N GLY A 38 19.82 -8.92 -32.79
CA GLY A 38 19.56 -10.31 -32.36
C GLY A 38 20.63 -10.90 -31.45
N VAL A 39 21.84 -10.31 -31.42
CA VAL A 39 22.98 -10.70 -30.57
C VAL A 39 23.73 -9.42 -30.19
N LEU A 40 24.12 -9.30 -28.93
CA LEU A 40 24.82 -8.14 -28.41
C LEU A 40 26.32 -8.40 -28.23
N ASN A 41 27.14 -7.37 -28.43
CA ASN A 41 28.57 -7.37 -28.14
C ASN A 41 28.93 -6.35 -27.06
N SER A 42 30.21 -6.27 -26.67
CA SER A 42 30.67 -5.35 -25.60
C SER A 42 30.37 -3.88 -25.87
N GLY A 43 30.46 -3.41 -27.12
CA GLY A 43 30.09 -2.04 -27.46
C GLY A 43 28.59 -1.77 -27.33
N ASP A 44 27.76 -2.79 -27.53
CA ASP A 44 26.32 -2.69 -27.28
C ASP A 44 26.00 -2.55 -25.79
N PHE A 45 26.79 -3.19 -24.93
CA PHE A 45 26.66 -3.05 -23.48
C PHE A 45 27.07 -1.66 -22.99
N GLU A 46 28.12 -1.08 -23.57
CA GLU A 46 28.52 0.30 -23.29
C GLU A 46 27.43 1.30 -23.67
N VAL A 47 26.77 1.12 -24.82
CA VAL A 47 25.63 1.96 -25.23
C VAL A 47 24.47 1.87 -24.23
N ILE A 48 24.17 0.68 -23.70
CA ILE A 48 23.14 0.51 -22.67
C ILE A 48 23.55 1.24 -21.38
N ASP A 49 24.81 1.10 -20.95
CA ASP A 49 25.31 1.74 -19.72
C ASP A 49 25.28 3.26 -19.83
N GLU A 50 25.74 3.82 -20.95
CA GLU A 50 25.77 5.26 -21.21
C GLU A 50 24.35 5.83 -21.27
N TYR A 51 23.44 5.18 -21.99
CA TYR A 51 22.04 5.60 -22.05
C TYR A 51 21.41 5.72 -20.65
N ILE A 52 21.66 4.75 -19.78
CA ILE A 52 21.10 4.74 -18.43
C ILE A 52 21.78 5.78 -17.53
N SER A 53 23.11 5.90 -17.61
CA SER A 53 23.88 6.94 -16.92
C SER A 53 23.34 8.34 -17.22
N GLU A 54 23.21 8.67 -18.51
CA GLU A 54 22.72 9.97 -18.96
C GLU A 54 21.27 10.21 -18.53
N SER A 55 20.40 9.20 -18.69
CA SER A 55 19.00 9.31 -18.30
C SER A 55 18.80 9.51 -16.81
N VAL A 56 19.55 8.81 -15.97
CA VAL A 56 19.45 8.96 -14.52
C VAL A 56 20.01 10.31 -14.07
N ARG A 57 21.14 10.76 -14.64
CA ARG A 57 21.68 12.09 -14.36
C ARG A 57 20.68 13.19 -14.74
N GLU A 58 20.10 13.11 -15.93
CA GLU A 58 19.08 14.06 -16.39
C GLU A 58 17.86 14.04 -15.46
N LEU A 59 17.44 12.86 -14.99
CA LEU A 59 16.34 12.70 -14.04
C LEU A 59 16.58 13.40 -12.69
N VAL A 60 17.81 13.36 -12.19
CA VAL A 60 18.23 14.04 -10.94
C VAL A 60 18.35 15.55 -11.12
N GLU A 61 18.82 16.00 -12.28
CA GLU A 61 19.02 17.41 -12.58
C GLU A 61 17.72 18.16 -12.93
N THR A 62 16.76 17.45 -13.51
CA THR A 62 15.47 17.98 -13.99
C THR A 62 14.63 18.58 -12.86
N ARG A 63 14.00 19.72 -13.15
CA ARG A 63 13.25 20.52 -12.14
C ARG A 63 11.74 20.44 -12.27
N ASP A 64 11.23 20.08 -13.44
CA ASP A 64 9.80 20.02 -13.69
C ASP A 64 9.29 18.58 -13.78
N LEU A 65 8.05 18.40 -13.32
CA LEU A 65 7.40 17.10 -13.25
C LEU A 65 7.12 16.50 -14.63
N THR A 66 6.94 17.34 -15.66
CA THR A 66 6.59 16.86 -17.01
C THR A 66 7.80 16.23 -17.67
N SER A 67 8.96 16.87 -17.61
CA SER A 67 10.21 16.35 -18.15
C SER A 67 10.67 15.12 -17.36
N THR A 68 10.54 15.14 -16.04
CA THR A 68 10.76 13.95 -15.18
C THR A 68 9.94 12.75 -15.66
N ALA A 69 8.62 12.93 -15.84
CA ALA A 69 7.75 11.85 -16.26
C ALA A 69 8.10 11.32 -17.67
N LYS A 70 8.54 12.21 -18.56
CA LYS A 70 9.04 11.82 -19.89
C LYS A 70 10.31 10.98 -19.78
N ILE A 71 11.30 11.40 -18.99
CA ILE A 71 12.55 10.65 -18.79
C ILE A 71 12.26 9.26 -18.23
N CYS A 72 11.45 9.16 -17.16
CA CYS A 72 11.03 7.86 -16.64
C CYS A 72 10.35 7.00 -17.71
N THR A 73 9.43 7.58 -18.50
CA THR A 73 8.77 6.86 -19.59
C THR A 73 9.76 6.37 -20.65
N LEU A 74 10.76 7.19 -21.00
CA LEU A 74 11.80 6.82 -21.96
C LEU A 74 12.61 5.62 -21.46
N ILE A 75 13.10 5.67 -20.21
CA ILE A 75 13.85 4.57 -19.59
C ILE A 75 12.99 3.30 -19.56
N LEU A 76 11.76 3.39 -19.02
CA LEU A 76 10.88 2.23 -18.86
C LEU A 76 10.53 1.58 -20.20
N SER A 77 10.23 2.39 -21.22
CA SER A 77 9.91 1.89 -22.58
C SER A 77 11.07 1.16 -23.27
N ARG A 78 12.30 1.38 -22.79
CA ARG A 78 13.55 0.80 -23.31
C ARG A 78 14.16 -0.25 -22.41
N SER A 79 13.53 -0.56 -21.28
CA SER A 79 13.96 -1.65 -20.37
C SER A 79 13.88 -3.04 -20.99
N VAL A 80 13.22 -3.18 -22.14
CA VAL A 80 13.09 -4.44 -22.88
C VAL A 80 13.53 -4.29 -24.33
N THR A 81 14.15 -5.34 -24.86
CA THR A 81 14.53 -5.45 -26.28
C THR A 81 13.35 -5.80 -27.19
N ASN A 82 13.47 -5.50 -28.48
CA ASN A 82 12.51 -5.92 -29.51
C ASN A 82 12.82 -7.31 -30.08
N GLN A 83 13.96 -7.91 -29.69
CA GLN A 83 14.45 -9.19 -30.21
C GLN A 83 14.51 -10.25 -29.12
N GLU A 84 13.68 -11.29 -29.25
CA GLU A 84 13.61 -12.39 -28.29
C GLU A 84 14.98 -13.08 -28.08
N SER A 85 15.75 -13.24 -29.14
CA SER A 85 17.08 -13.88 -29.09
C SER A 85 18.12 -13.12 -28.25
N ALA A 86 17.95 -11.80 -28.08
CA ALA A 86 18.83 -10.95 -27.28
C ALA A 86 18.25 -10.62 -25.89
N SER A 87 17.05 -11.09 -25.56
CA SER A 87 16.31 -10.68 -24.36
C SER A 87 17.09 -10.92 -23.07
N ALA A 88 17.73 -12.09 -22.93
CA ALA A 88 18.53 -12.39 -21.74
C ALA A 88 19.73 -11.43 -21.58
N GLN A 89 20.51 -11.21 -22.64
CA GLN A 89 21.69 -10.33 -22.60
C GLN A 89 21.30 -8.87 -22.35
N TYR A 90 20.28 -8.39 -23.06
CA TYR A 90 19.83 -7.00 -22.96
C TYR A 90 19.27 -6.70 -21.57
N ASN A 91 18.34 -7.53 -21.09
CA ASN A 91 17.68 -7.28 -19.80
C ASN A 91 18.66 -7.40 -18.64
N GLU A 92 19.64 -8.30 -18.72
CA GLU A 92 20.69 -8.41 -17.71
C GLU A 92 21.51 -7.12 -17.64
N GLN A 93 22.07 -6.69 -18.77
CA GLN A 93 22.88 -5.48 -18.84
C GLN A 93 22.09 -4.24 -18.45
N PHE A 94 20.84 -4.10 -18.91
CA PHE A 94 20.01 -2.94 -18.62
C PHE A 94 19.76 -2.80 -17.12
N ILE A 95 19.51 -3.91 -16.42
CA ILE A 95 19.24 -3.87 -14.97
C ILE A 95 20.52 -3.71 -14.16
N GLU A 96 21.65 -4.26 -14.59
CA GLU A 96 22.95 -4.00 -13.98
C GLU A 96 23.30 -2.50 -14.07
N SER A 97 23.19 -1.91 -15.26
CA SER A 97 23.40 -0.48 -15.48
C SER A 97 22.37 0.37 -14.70
N ALA A 98 21.10 -0.03 -14.66
CA ALA A 98 20.09 0.67 -13.87
C ALA A 98 20.42 0.66 -12.38
N ASN A 99 20.82 -0.49 -11.81
CA ASN A 99 21.22 -0.58 -10.41
C ASN A 99 22.39 0.38 -10.12
N LYS A 100 23.47 0.27 -10.90
CA LYS A 100 24.68 1.09 -10.78
C LYS A 100 24.36 2.59 -10.81
N HIS A 101 23.64 3.05 -11.82
CA HIS A 101 23.44 4.48 -12.04
C HIS A 101 22.32 5.07 -11.18
N ILE A 102 21.29 4.30 -10.82
CA ILE A 102 20.30 4.75 -9.83
C ILE A 102 20.94 4.90 -8.45
N ALA A 103 21.82 3.98 -8.05
CA ALA A 103 22.59 4.11 -6.80
C ALA A 103 23.43 5.39 -6.80
N ALA A 104 24.21 5.64 -7.87
CA ALA A 104 24.96 6.87 -8.03
C ALA A 104 24.04 8.12 -8.08
N GLY A 105 22.85 8.01 -8.65
CA GLY A 105 21.84 9.07 -8.66
C GLY A 105 21.36 9.45 -7.26
N PHE A 106 21.22 8.49 -6.34
CA PHE A 106 20.93 8.79 -4.94
C PHE A 106 22.10 9.51 -4.24
N GLU A 107 23.33 9.09 -4.50
CA GLU A 107 24.53 9.78 -3.96
C GLU A 107 24.58 11.24 -4.45
N LEU A 108 24.38 11.47 -5.75
CA LEU A 108 24.31 12.82 -6.33
C LEU A 108 23.16 13.66 -5.76
N THR A 109 22.05 13.00 -5.38
CA THR A 109 20.92 13.68 -4.78
C THR A 109 21.28 14.28 -3.44
N ASP A 110 22.10 13.61 -2.63
CA ASP A 110 22.52 14.09 -1.30
C ASP A 110 23.44 15.32 -1.39
N GLU A 111 24.12 15.51 -2.53
CA GLU A 111 24.97 16.68 -2.82
C GLU A 111 24.18 17.93 -3.24
N LEU A 112 22.88 17.81 -3.53
CA LEU A 112 22.06 18.95 -3.97
C LEU A 112 21.82 19.94 -2.83
N GLU A 113 22.13 21.23 -3.05
CA GLU A 113 22.00 22.28 -2.02
C GLU A 113 20.56 22.49 -1.50
N SER A 114 19.55 22.16 -2.30
CA SER A 114 18.15 22.47 -1.99
C SER A 114 17.41 21.23 -1.54
N GLN A 115 16.87 21.24 -0.31
CA GLN A 115 16.00 20.17 0.21
C GLN A 115 14.82 19.85 -0.71
N LYS A 116 14.23 20.85 -1.38
CA LYS A 116 13.16 20.63 -2.35
C LYS A 116 13.66 19.83 -3.56
N ARG A 117 14.88 20.11 -4.03
CA ARG A 117 15.51 19.35 -5.12
C ARG A 117 15.89 17.95 -4.67
N GLN A 118 16.45 17.79 -3.48
CA GLN A 118 16.73 16.50 -2.87
C GLN A 118 15.48 15.63 -2.80
N LEU A 119 14.38 16.18 -2.29
CA LEU A 119 13.09 15.50 -2.22
C LEU A 119 12.61 15.05 -3.60
N SER A 120 12.63 15.97 -4.58
CA SER A 120 12.16 15.68 -5.93
C SER A 120 13.00 14.58 -6.60
N ALA A 121 14.33 14.68 -6.54
CA ALA A 121 15.23 13.70 -7.14
C ALA A 121 15.11 12.31 -6.48
N ASN A 122 15.06 12.24 -5.14
CA ASN A 122 14.81 10.99 -4.42
C ASN A 122 13.49 10.33 -4.87
N VAL A 123 12.40 11.10 -4.92
CA VAL A 123 11.09 10.59 -5.35
C VAL A 123 11.14 10.10 -6.80
N ASN A 124 11.80 10.84 -7.69
CA ASN A 124 11.92 10.47 -9.11
C ASN A 124 12.68 9.15 -9.30
N LEU A 125 13.77 8.95 -8.56
CA LEU A 125 14.54 7.71 -8.58
C LEU A 125 13.73 6.53 -8.02
N LEU A 126 12.95 6.74 -6.95
CA LEU A 126 12.06 5.71 -6.41
C LEU A 126 10.92 5.36 -7.36
N ILE A 127 10.34 6.33 -8.07
CA ILE A 127 9.36 6.10 -9.13
C ILE A 127 9.98 5.26 -10.26
N LEU A 128 11.24 5.52 -10.62
CA LEU A 128 11.93 4.74 -11.62
C LEU A 128 12.13 3.28 -11.18
N ILE A 129 12.58 3.06 -9.93
CA ILE A 129 12.70 1.72 -9.34
C ILE A 129 11.34 1.00 -9.36
N ASP A 130 10.29 1.69 -8.93
CA ASP A 130 8.92 1.16 -8.92
C ASP A 130 8.47 0.73 -10.33
N GLY A 131 8.73 1.57 -11.33
CA GLY A 131 8.37 1.31 -12.72
C GLY A 131 9.11 0.12 -13.34
N LEU A 132 10.38 -0.08 -12.97
CA LEU A 132 11.21 -1.19 -13.47
C LEU A 132 10.77 -2.55 -12.92
N LYS A 133 10.15 -2.58 -11.72
CA LYS A 133 9.60 -3.80 -11.11
C LYS A 133 10.64 -4.93 -11.03
N GLU A 134 11.89 -4.60 -10.75
CA GLU A 134 12.97 -5.57 -10.65
C GLU A 134 13.43 -5.79 -9.19
N PRO A 135 13.37 -7.03 -8.67
CA PRO A 135 13.82 -7.35 -7.32
C PRO A 135 15.27 -6.94 -7.04
N ARG A 136 16.13 -6.93 -8.07
CA ARG A 136 17.54 -6.50 -7.97
C ARG A 136 17.72 -5.02 -7.62
N LEU A 137 16.67 -4.21 -7.69
CA LEU A 137 16.71 -2.79 -7.34
C LEU A 137 16.09 -2.51 -5.96
N VAL A 138 15.52 -3.52 -5.31
CA VAL A 138 14.80 -3.37 -4.04
C VAL A 138 15.68 -2.82 -2.93
N ASP A 139 16.95 -3.23 -2.86
CA ASP A 139 17.87 -2.77 -1.82
C ASP A 139 18.03 -1.24 -1.82
N LEU A 140 17.99 -0.61 -2.99
CA LEU A 140 18.05 0.85 -3.13
C LEU A 140 16.80 1.52 -2.52
N ALA A 141 15.63 0.93 -2.69
CA ALA A 141 14.39 1.42 -2.09
C ALA A 141 14.31 1.10 -0.58
N ILE A 142 14.80 -0.07 -0.14
CA ILE A 142 14.89 -0.44 1.28
C ILE A 142 15.68 0.60 2.08
N ALA A 143 16.78 1.11 1.50
CA ALA A 143 17.60 2.14 2.14
C ALA A 143 16.84 3.45 2.42
N LYS A 144 15.69 3.67 1.76
CA LYS A 144 14.86 4.89 1.90
C LYS A 144 13.57 4.66 2.70
N LEU A 145 13.39 3.48 3.29
CA LEU A 145 12.18 3.14 4.08
C LEU A 145 12.07 3.92 5.39
N ASP A 146 13.20 4.26 6.02
CA ASP A 146 13.26 4.98 7.30
C ASP A 146 13.40 6.51 7.12
N ASP A 147 13.21 7.03 5.90
CA ASP A 147 13.36 8.46 5.61
C ASP A 147 12.37 9.33 6.42
N ASP A 148 12.78 10.55 6.78
CA ASP A 148 11.93 11.48 7.53
C ASP A 148 10.78 12.04 6.67
N SER A 149 10.96 12.08 5.35
CA SER A 149 9.93 12.52 4.41
C SER A 149 8.91 11.42 4.15
N MET A 150 7.65 11.67 4.53
CA MET A 150 6.54 10.74 4.25
C MET A 150 6.41 10.40 2.76
N VAL A 151 6.73 11.35 1.88
CA VAL A 151 6.63 11.15 0.43
C VAL A 151 7.73 10.20 -0.06
N ILE A 152 8.95 10.32 0.46
CA ILE A 152 10.04 9.39 0.14
C ILE A 152 9.69 8.01 0.68
N ARG A 153 9.26 7.90 1.94
CA ARG A 153 8.82 6.63 2.52
C ARG A 153 7.69 5.98 1.73
N TYR A 154 6.70 6.75 1.30
CA TYR A 154 5.59 6.24 0.48
C TYR A 154 6.09 5.58 -0.80
N TRP A 155 6.97 6.27 -1.55
CA TRP A 155 7.50 5.73 -2.80
C TRP A 155 8.47 4.58 -2.58
N ALA A 156 9.26 4.61 -1.50
CA ALA A 156 10.13 3.50 -1.11
C ALA A 156 9.32 2.24 -0.79
N VAL A 157 8.23 2.38 -0.02
CA VAL A 157 7.30 1.26 0.25
C VAL A 157 6.68 0.80 -1.07
N HIS A 158 6.11 1.70 -1.87
CA HIS A 158 5.46 1.33 -3.14
C HIS A 158 6.40 0.55 -4.07
N ALA A 159 7.65 1.00 -4.20
CA ALA A 159 8.69 0.36 -5.02
C ALA A 159 9.02 -1.08 -4.59
N VAL A 160 8.88 -1.41 -3.31
CA VAL A 160 9.12 -2.78 -2.79
C VAL A 160 7.84 -3.60 -2.63
N THR A 161 6.66 -2.97 -2.64
CA THR A 161 5.37 -3.61 -2.42
C THR A 161 4.51 -3.76 -3.67
N ASN A 162 4.90 -3.21 -4.82
CA ASN A 162 4.03 -3.24 -6.00
C ASN A 162 3.75 -4.68 -6.49
N ALA A 163 2.67 -4.84 -7.25
CA ALA A 163 2.21 -6.15 -7.71
C ALA A 163 3.23 -6.90 -8.60
N GLY A 164 4.06 -6.16 -9.35
CA GLY A 164 5.10 -6.76 -10.20
C GLY A 164 6.23 -7.38 -9.38
N ILE A 165 6.69 -6.67 -8.35
CA ILE A 165 7.66 -7.18 -7.38
C ILE A 165 7.07 -8.36 -6.63
N THR A 166 5.85 -8.22 -6.09
CA THR A 166 5.16 -9.31 -5.37
C THR A 166 5.08 -10.60 -6.18
N ALA A 167 4.72 -10.50 -7.47
CA ALA A 167 4.64 -11.66 -8.36
C ALA A 167 6.00 -12.35 -8.56
N LYS A 168 7.08 -11.57 -8.74
CA LYS A 168 8.45 -12.11 -8.91
C LYS A 168 9.00 -12.71 -7.61
N LEU A 169 8.75 -12.08 -6.48
CA LEU A 169 9.19 -12.60 -5.18
C LEU A 169 8.59 -13.98 -4.90
N ASN A 170 7.29 -14.16 -5.17
CA ASN A 170 6.61 -15.44 -5.01
C ASN A 170 7.08 -16.55 -5.97
N SER A 171 7.70 -16.19 -7.10
CA SER A 171 8.18 -17.17 -8.07
C SER A 171 9.66 -17.53 -7.88
N SER A 172 10.46 -16.68 -7.25
CA SER A 172 11.91 -16.88 -7.24
C SER A 172 12.68 -16.45 -5.98
N ASP A 173 12.10 -15.72 -5.01
CA ASP A 173 12.90 -15.23 -3.87
C ASP A 173 12.10 -15.00 -2.56
N ASP A 174 11.82 -16.10 -1.85
CA ASP A 174 11.20 -16.06 -0.51
C ASP A 174 12.07 -15.35 0.54
N ARG A 175 13.40 -15.34 0.36
CA ARG A 175 14.32 -14.70 1.31
C ARG A 175 14.16 -13.19 1.26
N LEU A 176 14.20 -12.62 0.05
CA LEU A 176 13.98 -11.18 -0.16
C LEU A 176 12.55 -10.79 0.24
N ALA A 177 11.54 -11.61 -0.06
CA ALA A 177 10.17 -11.38 0.41
C ALA A 177 10.07 -11.28 1.94
N SER A 178 10.77 -12.19 2.63
CA SER A 178 10.84 -12.22 4.10
C SER A 178 11.56 -11.01 4.66
N GLU A 179 12.64 -10.57 4.00
CA GLU A 179 13.40 -9.38 4.37
C GLU A 179 12.58 -8.10 4.25
N ILE A 180 11.93 -7.88 3.09
CA ILE A 180 11.03 -6.75 2.86
C ILE A 180 9.93 -6.73 3.92
N ALA A 181 9.23 -7.86 4.11
CA ALA A 181 8.17 -7.94 5.12
C ALA A 181 8.68 -7.66 6.54
N GLY A 182 9.88 -8.11 6.88
CA GLY A 182 10.53 -7.84 8.16
C GLY A 182 10.86 -6.35 8.37
N LYS A 183 11.32 -5.66 7.32
CA LYS A 183 11.56 -4.20 7.36
C LYS A 183 10.24 -3.42 7.51
N LEU A 184 9.23 -3.76 6.71
CA LEU A 184 7.92 -3.11 6.79
C LEU A 184 7.24 -3.30 8.15
N LEU A 185 7.47 -4.43 8.83
CA LEU A 185 6.96 -4.69 10.18
C LEU A 185 7.41 -3.63 11.20
N GLN A 186 8.64 -3.10 11.04
CA GLN A 186 9.20 -2.08 11.93
C GLN A 186 8.54 -0.71 11.72
N LEU A 187 7.97 -0.46 10.54
CA LEU A 187 7.41 0.83 10.15
C LEU A 187 5.94 1.02 10.54
N VAL A 188 5.20 -0.07 10.83
CA VAL A 188 3.74 -0.06 11.02
C VAL A 188 3.26 1.07 11.93
N ASP A 189 3.92 1.26 13.08
CA ASP A 189 3.47 2.19 14.11
C ASP A 189 3.69 3.67 13.73
N SER A 190 4.56 3.96 12.76
CA SER A 190 4.92 5.31 12.31
C SER A 190 4.42 5.65 10.91
N SER A 191 3.70 4.72 10.27
CA SER A 191 3.27 4.83 8.88
C SER A 191 1.96 5.60 8.73
N SER A 192 1.82 6.30 7.61
CA SER A 192 0.54 6.91 7.21
C SER A 192 -0.46 5.84 6.78
N ASN A 193 -1.75 6.20 6.68
CA ASN A 193 -2.80 5.26 6.26
C ASN A 193 -2.58 4.76 4.81
N GLU A 194 -1.99 5.57 3.94
CA GLU A 194 -1.65 5.20 2.56
C GLU A 194 -0.52 4.16 2.53
N ILE A 195 0.52 4.36 3.33
CA ILE A 195 1.63 3.39 3.45
C ILE A 195 1.12 2.06 4.02
N LEU A 196 0.27 2.11 5.05
CA LEU A 196 -0.34 0.90 5.63
C LEU A 196 -1.19 0.15 4.63
N SER A 197 -1.86 0.84 3.70
CA SER A 197 -2.62 0.20 2.63
C SER A 197 -1.71 -0.61 1.71
N LEU A 198 -0.58 -0.02 1.28
CA LEU A 198 0.42 -0.71 0.46
C LEU A 198 1.01 -1.94 1.17
N MET A 199 1.37 -1.77 2.45
CA MET A 199 1.90 -2.87 3.26
C MET A 199 0.89 -4.01 3.42
N ALA A 200 -0.40 -3.69 3.65
CA ALA A 200 -1.45 -4.69 3.81
C ALA A 200 -1.69 -5.50 2.52
N GLU A 201 -1.72 -4.83 1.36
CA GLU A 201 -1.88 -5.47 0.05
C GLU A 201 -0.69 -6.39 -0.26
N PHE A 202 0.54 -5.92 -0.03
CA PHE A 202 1.74 -6.75 -0.16
C PHE A 202 1.72 -7.96 0.76
N ALA A 203 1.42 -7.74 2.04
CA ALA A 203 1.37 -8.79 3.06
C ALA A 203 0.35 -9.89 2.70
N ALA A 204 -0.79 -9.52 2.09
CA ALA A 204 -1.74 -10.47 1.56
C ALA A 204 -1.17 -11.24 0.36
N GLY A 205 -0.48 -10.56 -0.54
CA GLY A 205 0.06 -11.13 -1.79
C GLY A 205 1.28 -12.05 -1.65
N ILE A 206 2.16 -11.85 -0.67
CA ILE A 206 3.42 -12.61 -0.53
C ILE A 206 3.31 -13.91 0.27
N ASN A 207 3.92 -15.00 -0.19
CA ASN A 207 3.74 -16.35 0.39
C ASN A 207 4.74 -16.72 1.50
N VAL A 208 5.14 -15.75 2.34
CA VAL A 208 6.04 -15.98 3.48
C VAL A 208 5.37 -15.67 4.83
N ARG A 209 5.86 -16.30 5.90
CA ARG A 209 5.31 -16.16 7.27
C ARG A 209 5.33 -14.70 7.75
N GLN A 210 6.37 -13.95 7.39
CA GLN A 210 6.55 -12.55 7.75
C GLN A 210 5.44 -11.67 7.15
N GLY A 211 4.88 -12.05 5.99
CA GLY A 211 3.71 -11.38 5.43
C GLY A 211 2.48 -11.52 6.32
N GLN A 212 2.23 -12.72 6.85
CA GLN A 212 1.12 -12.92 7.80
C GLN A 212 1.33 -12.09 9.07
N GLN A 213 2.55 -12.09 9.62
CA GLN A 213 2.89 -11.30 10.81
C GLN A 213 2.71 -9.80 10.58
N LEU A 214 3.12 -9.30 9.41
CA LEU A 214 2.92 -7.90 9.01
C LEU A 214 1.43 -7.55 8.99
N LEU A 215 0.60 -8.40 8.39
CA LEU A 215 -0.83 -8.15 8.27
C LEU A 215 -1.54 -8.17 9.63
N VAL A 216 -1.18 -9.12 10.51
CA VAL A 216 -1.66 -9.17 11.89
C VAL A 216 -1.25 -7.91 12.65
N LYS A 217 0.02 -7.48 12.57
CA LYS A 217 0.48 -6.26 13.24
C LYS A 217 -0.27 -5.01 12.78
N ILE A 218 -0.53 -4.89 11.47
CA ILE A 218 -1.33 -3.78 10.90
C ILE A 218 -2.76 -3.82 11.47
N ALA A 219 -3.37 -4.99 11.55
CA ALA A 219 -4.70 -5.17 12.11
C ALA A 219 -4.74 -4.81 13.61
N ASP A 220 -3.77 -5.30 14.41
CA ASP A 220 -3.66 -5.03 15.84
C ASP A 220 -3.48 -3.53 16.13
N MET A 221 -2.65 -2.84 15.34
CA MET A 221 -2.49 -1.39 15.45
C MET A 221 -3.83 -0.68 15.20
N ARG A 222 -4.61 -1.11 14.20
CA ARG A 222 -5.94 -0.55 13.93
C ARG A 222 -6.95 -0.88 15.03
N ILE A 223 -6.99 -2.11 15.50
CA ILE A 223 -7.82 -2.56 16.64
C ILE A 223 -7.55 -1.65 17.84
N LYS A 224 -6.27 -1.38 18.13
CA LYS A 224 -5.88 -0.44 19.19
C LYS A 224 -6.40 0.98 18.94
N LYS A 225 -6.34 1.51 17.71
CA LYS A 225 -6.96 2.82 17.38
C LYS A 225 -8.47 2.85 17.63
N TYR A 226 -9.17 1.73 17.41
CA TYR A 226 -10.60 1.63 17.75
C TYR A 226 -10.82 1.75 19.26
N GLU A 227 -10.00 1.07 20.08
CA GLU A 227 -10.10 1.10 21.55
C GLU A 227 -9.97 2.52 22.13
N TYR A 228 -9.09 3.33 21.54
CA TYR A 228 -8.91 4.74 21.94
C TYR A 228 -9.86 5.72 21.22
N TRP A 229 -10.76 5.22 20.36
CA TRP A 229 -11.62 6.01 19.49
C TRP A 229 -10.92 6.89 18.44
N ASP A 230 -9.61 6.76 18.28
CA ASP A 230 -8.71 7.56 17.43
C ASP A 230 -8.71 7.17 15.93
N VAL A 231 -9.71 6.44 15.45
CA VAL A 231 -9.84 6.14 14.02
C VAL A 231 -10.29 7.39 13.25
N ASP A 232 -9.39 7.90 12.42
CA ASP A 232 -9.53 9.12 11.61
C ASP A 232 -9.77 8.86 10.12
N TYR A 233 -9.45 7.65 9.65
CA TYR A 233 -9.57 7.22 8.26
C TYR A 233 -10.13 5.80 8.18
N GLU A 234 -11.45 5.66 8.14
CA GLU A 234 -12.13 4.36 8.16
C GLU A 234 -11.88 3.55 6.89
N ARG A 235 -11.61 4.20 5.75
CA ARG A 235 -11.42 3.53 4.46
C ARG A 235 -10.24 2.54 4.46
N LEU A 236 -9.22 2.76 5.28
CA LEU A 236 -8.12 1.80 5.45
C LEU A 236 -8.62 0.45 5.97
N ASP A 237 -9.68 0.42 6.77
CA ASP A 237 -10.19 -0.81 7.36
C ASP A 237 -10.76 -1.76 6.29
N SER A 238 -11.34 -1.24 5.19
CA SER A 238 -11.77 -2.12 4.10
C SER A 238 -10.60 -2.76 3.36
N VAL A 239 -9.46 -2.06 3.24
CA VAL A 239 -8.24 -2.62 2.65
C VAL A 239 -7.69 -3.74 3.54
N ILE A 240 -7.55 -3.47 4.85
CA ILE A 240 -7.00 -4.45 5.81
C ILE A 240 -7.90 -5.67 5.93
N LEU A 241 -9.23 -5.49 6.05
CA LEU A 241 -10.17 -6.60 6.17
C LEU A 241 -10.20 -7.48 4.92
N LYS A 242 -10.10 -6.90 3.72
CA LYS A 242 -9.97 -7.66 2.47
C LYS A 242 -8.64 -8.40 2.41
N ALA A 243 -7.54 -7.72 2.74
CA ALA A 243 -6.20 -8.32 2.79
C ALA A 243 -6.17 -9.53 3.74
N LEU A 244 -6.73 -9.40 4.95
CA LEU A 244 -6.88 -10.50 5.91
C LEU A 244 -7.73 -11.64 5.33
N CYS A 245 -8.87 -11.32 4.73
CA CYS A 245 -9.75 -12.31 4.12
C CYS A 245 -9.08 -13.08 2.98
N ASP A 246 -8.33 -12.39 2.11
CA ASP A 246 -7.62 -13.03 1.01
C ASP A 246 -6.49 -13.91 1.53
N LYS A 247 -5.80 -13.48 2.59
CA LYS A 247 -4.77 -14.27 3.25
C LYS A 247 -5.31 -15.52 3.93
N LEU A 248 -6.49 -15.43 4.54
CA LEU A 248 -7.19 -16.58 5.14
C LEU A 248 -7.52 -17.66 4.12
N ALA A 249 -7.79 -17.28 2.87
CA ALA A 249 -8.11 -18.24 1.80
C ALA A 249 -6.88 -19.03 1.30
N SER A 250 -5.66 -18.51 1.48
CA SER A 250 -4.42 -19.12 0.98
C SER A 250 -3.51 -19.71 2.07
N SER A 251 -3.78 -19.43 3.35
CA SER A 251 -2.90 -19.81 4.47
C SER A 251 -3.28 -21.15 5.10
N ARG A 252 -2.28 -21.95 5.48
CA ARG A 252 -2.46 -23.23 6.21
C ARG A 252 -2.63 -23.07 7.72
N SER A 253 -2.12 -21.98 8.29
CA SER A 253 -2.29 -21.60 9.70
C SER A 253 -2.97 -20.23 9.73
N THR A 254 -4.19 -20.20 10.27
CA THR A 254 -5.11 -19.08 10.09
C THR A 254 -5.61 -18.47 11.40
N SER A 255 -5.27 -19.04 12.56
CA SER A 255 -5.91 -18.65 13.83
C SER A 255 -5.69 -17.17 14.15
N ASP A 256 -4.46 -16.67 14.12
CA ASP A 256 -4.18 -15.26 14.44
C ASP A 256 -4.76 -14.29 13.38
N LEU A 257 -4.71 -14.67 12.11
CA LEU A 257 -5.34 -13.90 11.02
C LEU A 257 -6.86 -13.84 11.18
N ALA A 258 -7.48 -14.95 11.56
CA ALA A 258 -8.93 -15.09 11.73
C ALA A 258 -9.40 -14.29 12.96
N LYS A 259 -8.65 -14.39 14.07
CA LYS A 259 -8.84 -13.56 15.27
C LYS A 259 -8.76 -12.08 14.93
N SER A 260 -7.71 -11.65 14.22
CA SER A 260 -7.50 -10.25 13.82
C SER A 260 -8.63 -9.75 12.91
N PHE A 261 -9.03 -10.54 11.91
CA PHE A 261 -10.14 -10.23 11.02
C PHE A 261 -11.45 -10.06 11.79
N ALA A 262 -11.77 -11.04 12.64
CA ALA A 262 -13.01 -11.05 13.38
C ALA A 262 -13.07 -9.90 14.40
N GLN A 263 -11.97 -9.64 15.11
CA GLN A 263 -11.90 -8.55 16.08
C GLN A 263 -12.01 -7.17 15.40
N LEU A 264 -11.24 -6.91 14.34
CA LEU A 264 -11.30 -5.64 13.63
C LEU A 264 -12.69 -5.41 13.04
N TYR A 265 -13.28 -6.42 12.39
CA TYR A 265 -14.59 -6.28 11.78
C TYR A 265 -15.70 -6.09 12.82
N SER A 266 -15.60 -6.80 13.96
CA SER A 266 -16.47 -6.60 15.12
C SER A 266 -16.41 -5.15 15.62
N TYR A 267 -15.21 -4.59 15.80
CA TYR A 267 -15.05 -3.19 16.20
C TYR A 267 -15.59 -2.20 15.18
N THR A 268 -15.47 -2.46 13.88
CA THR A 268 -16.10 -1.61 12.85
C THR A 268 -17.63 -1.59 12.99
N ILE A 269 -18.27 -2.73 13.25
CA ILE A 269 -19.72 -2.81 13.50
C ILE A 269 -20.08 -2.10 14.80
N GLN A 270 -19.36 -2.38 15.89
CA GLN A 270 -19.61 -1.77 17.19
C GLN A 270 -19.44 -0.25 17.16
N ARG A 271 -18.44 0.28 16.42
CA ARG A 271 -18.25 1.74 16.24
C ARG A 271 -19.44 2.36 15.53
N TYR A 272 -20.01 1.69 14.53
CA TYR A 272 -21.24 2.16 13.87
C TYR A 272 -22.43 2.21 14.84
N ILE A 273 -22.60 1.20 15.69
CA ILE A 273 -23.72 1.07 16.63
C ILE A 273 -23.60 2.03 17.82
N LYS A 274 -22.46 2.02 18.50
CA LYS A 274 -22.17 2.84 19.70
C LYS A 274 -21.92 4.30 19.33
N GLY A 275 -21.29 4.54 18.19
CA GLY A 275 -20.89 5.89 17.75
C GLY A 275 -22.02 6.75 17.19
N ARG A 276 -23.28 6.31 17.22
CA ARG A 276 -24.40 7.01 16.56
C ARG A 276 -24.54 8.48 16.93
N ASN A 277 -24.22 8.82 18.18
CA ASN A 277 -24.38 10.19 18.70
C ASN A 277 -23.09 11.03 18.64
N VAL A 278 -21.94 10.41 18.34
CA VAL A 278 -20.63 11.10 18.32
C VAL A 278 -20.00 11.15 16.92
N LEU A 279 -20.38 10.23 16.03
CA LEU A 279 -19.89 10.19 14.66
C LEU A 279 -20.65 11.16 13.77
N THR A 280 -19.92 11.80 12.87
CA THR A 280 -20.50 12.60 11.78
C THR A 280 -21.25 11.70 10.79
N ASP A 281 -22.17 12.27 10.02
CA ASP A 281 -22.89 11.52 8.98
C ASP A 281 -21.95 10.95 7.92
N GLN A 282 -20.87 11.65 7.59
CA GLN A 282 -19.86 11.16 6.67
C GLN A 282 -19.15 9.91 7.21
N GLN A 283 -18.79 9.89 8.50
CA GLN A 283 -18.19 8.71 9.13
C GLN A 283 -19.17 7.53 9.18
N LYS A 284 -20.44 7.78 9.51
CA LYS A 284 -21.50 6.75 9.47
C LYS A 284 -21.67 6.16 8.08
N GLN A 285 -21.68 7.00 7.04
CA GLN A 285 -21.77 6.55 5.65
C GLN A 285 -20.54 5.71 5.22
N LYS A 286 -19.33 6.15 5.58
CA LYS A 286 -18.10 5.39 5.33
C LYS A 286 -18.15 4.02 6.00
N LEU A 287 -18.48 3.97 7.29
CA LEU A 287 -18.64 2.72 8.03
C LEU A 287 -19.70 1.81 7.38
N ALA A 288 -20.88 2.34 7.07
CA ALA A 288 -21.92 1.56 6.39
C ALA A 288 -21.45 0.96 5.05
N SER A 289 -20.66 1.72 4.27
CA SER A 289 -20.05 1.25 3.03
C SER A 289 -19.05 0.12 3.28
N ILE A 290 -18.19 0.25 4.29
CA ILE A 290 -17.21 -0.78 4.68
C ILE A 290 -17.94 -2.05 5.11
N LEU A 291 -18.92 -1.93 6.01
CA LEU A 291 -19.70 -3.06 6.51
C LEU A 291 -20.41 -3.82 5.37
N THR A 292 -21.06 -3.10 4.47
CA THR A 292 -21.73 -3.70 3.30
C THR A 292 -20.74 -4.36 2.34
N GLU A 293 -19.58 -3.75 2.13
CA GLU A 293 -18.55 -4.29 1.26
C GLU A 293 -17.92 -5.57 1.82
N ILE A 294 -17.57 -5.57 3.10
CA ILE A 294 -16.95 -6.73 3.77
C ILE A 294 -17.95 -7.88 3.92
N GLU A 295 -19.23 -7.61 4.19
CA GLU A 295 -20.29 -8.64 4.13
C GLU A 295 -20.32 -9.34 2.76
N ARG A 296 -20.35 -8.54 1.70
CA ARG A 296 -20.47 -9.03 0.33
C ARG A 296 -19.23 -9.78 -0.15
N VAL A 297 -18.03 -9.25 0.14
CA VAL A 297 -16.77 -9.79 -0.41
C VAL A 297 -16.17 -10.85 0.50
N CYS A 298 -16.07 -10.57 1.80
CA CYS A 298 -15.31 -11.41 2.73
C CYS A 298 -16.21 -12.42 3.43
N ILE A 299 -17.29 -11.98 4.07
CA ILE A 299 -18.16 -12.88 4.85
C ILE A 299 -18.84 -13.90 3.92
N SER A 300 -19.30 -13.46 2.75
CA SER A 300 -19.89 -14.38 1.77
C SER A 300 -18.90 -15.45 1.29
N LYS A 301 -17.62 -15.09 1.12
CA LYS A 301 -16.53 -16.01 0.73
C LYS A 301 -16.19 -16.98 1.86
N ILE A 302 -16.01 -16.49 3.08
CA ILE A 302 -15.65 -17.31 4.25
C ILE A 302 -16.77 -18.31 4.58
N LEU A 303 -18.03 -17.88 4.53
CA LEU A 303 -19.18 -18.72 4.86
C LEU A 303 -19.70 -19.55 3.69
N ASP A 304 -19.10 -19.40 2.50
CA ASP A 304 -19.46 -20.10 1.26
C ASP A 304 -20.96 -19.94 0.90
N LYS A 305 -21.51 -18.75 1.12
CA LYS A 305 -22.90 -18.41 0.81
C LYS A 305 -23.11 -16.89 0.69
N PRO A 306 -24.01 -16.41 -0.18
CA PRO A 306 -24.33 -14.98 -0.25
C PRO A 306 -24.82 -14.43 1.10
N GLN A 307 -24.37 -13.23 1.47
CA GLN A 307 -24.79 -12.50 2.67
C GLN A 307 -25.36 -11.12 2.28
N ALA A 308 -26.39 -10.66 3.00
CA ALA A 308 -27.03 -9.36 2.78
C ALA A 308 -27.77 -8.84 4.03
N THR A 309 -27.55 -9.45 5.20
CA THR A 309 -28.25 -9.11 6.44
C THR A 309 -27.79 -7.75 6.96
N ILE A 310 -26.47 -7.51 6.98
CA ILE A 310 -25.88 -6.23 7.40
C ILE A 310 -26.32 -5.12 6.46
N LYS A 311 -26.21 -5.33 5.14
CA LYS A 311 -26.69 -4.37 4.14
C LYS A 311 -28.15 -3.97 4.39
N ARG A 312 -29.05 -4.95 4.54
CA ARG A 312 -30.47 -4.67 4.78
C ARG A 312 -30.69 -3.95 6.11
N ALA A 313 -30.00 -4.35 7.17
CA ALA A 313 -30.10 -3.69 8.47
C ALA A 313 -29.70 -2.22 8.39
N LEU A 314 -28.62 -1.89 7.66
CA LEU A 314 -28.17 -0.52 7.45
C LEU A 314 -29.15 0.29 6.59
N GLU A 315 -29.67 -0.29 5.50
CA GLU A 315 -30.68 0.36 4.63
C GLU A 315 -31.96 0.72 5.39
N HIS A 316 -32.41 -0.15 6.30
CA HIS A 316 -33.62 0.06 7.10
C HIS A 316 -33.36 0.75 8.45
N LYS A 317 -32.09 1.11 8.75
CA LYS A 317 -31.67 1.65 10.06
C LYS A 317 -32.07 0.77 11.25
N ASP A 318 -32.11 -0.55 11.04
CA ASP A 318 -32.48 -1.54 12.04
C ASP A 318 -31.25 -2.00 12.84
N ILE A 319 -30.99 -1.28 13.92
CA ILE A 319 -29.86 -1.57 14.81
C ILE A 319 -30.02 -2.90 15.54
N ASN A 320 -31.25 -3.33 15.81
CA ASN A 320 -31.47 -4.61 16.49
C ASN A 320 -31.10 -5.78 15.57
N THR A 321 -31.48 -5.71 14.29
CA THR A 321 -31.02 -6.70 13.30
C THR A 321 -29.51 -6.67 13.14
N LEU A 322 -28.88 -5.49 13.15
CA LEU A 322 -27.42 -5.39 13.07
C LEU A 322 -26.72 -6.00 14.30
N LEU A 323 -27.25 -5.80 15.51
CA LEU A 323 -26.76 -6.41 16.74
C LEU A 323 -26.92 -7.95 16.72
N LEU A 324 -28.08 -8.45 16.31
CA LEU A 324 -28.32 -9.89 16.19
C LEU A 324 -27.37 -10.55 15.17
N GLU A 325 -27.13 -9.87 14.05
CA GLU A 325 -26.19 -10.32 13.04
C GLU A 325 -24.74 -10.27 13.53
N HIS A 326 -24.38 -9.25 14.32
CA HIS A 326 -23.08 -9.18 15.00
C HIS A 326 -22.89 -10.39 15.93
N SER A 327 -23.81 -10.66 16.86
CA SER A 327 -23.71 -11.82 17.76
C SER A 327 -23.71 -13.15 17.00
N ARG A 328 -24.45 -13.27 15.89
CA ARG A 328 -24.43 -14.46 15.03
C ARG A 328 -23.05 -14.68 14.40
N LEU A 329 -22.45 -13.62 13.85
CA LEU A 329 -21.16 -13.71 13.16
C LEU A 329 -20.01 -13.97 14.12
N PHE A 330 -19.95 -13.22 15.21
CA PHE A 330 -18.78 -13.17 16.08
C PHE A 330 -18.93 -13.95 17.38
N GLY A 331 -20.16 -14.26 17.79
CA GLY A 331 -20.45 -14.95 19.05
C GLY A 331 -20.99 -14.00 20.11
N ASP A 332 -21.36 -14.58 21.23
CA ASP A 332 -21.78 -13.91 22.45
C ASP A 332 -21.22 -14.67 23.67
N ALA A 333 -21.51 -14.18 24.88
CA ALA A 333 -21.08 -14.81 26.13
C ALA A 333 -21.53 -16.28 26.29
N ALA A 334 -22.56 -16.74 25.57
CA ALA A 334 -23.09 -18.09 25.68
C ALA A 334 -22.62 -19.03 24.55
N ARG A 335 -22.33 -18.51 23.35
CA ARG A 335 -21.97 -19.33 22.18
C ARG A 335 -20.92 -18.68 21.28
N ALA A 336 -20.10 -19.53 20.66
CA ALA A 336 -19.19 -19.09 19.61
C ALA A 336 -19.97 -18.60 18.38
N GLY A 337 -19.39 -17.63 17.67
CA GLY A 337 -19.94 -17.14 16.40
C GLY A 337 -19.64 -18.06 15.23
N VAL A 338 -20.42 -17.92 14.16
CA VAL A 338 -20.22 -18.76 12.96
C VAL A 338 -18.86 -18.56 12.30
N LEU A 339 -18.20 -17.41 12.47
CA LEU A 339 -16.85 -17.18 11.95
C LEU A 339 -15.82 -17.97 12.74
N ALA A 340 -15.92 -17.97 14.07
CA ALA A 340 -15.05 -18.74 14.96
C ALA A 340 -15.15 -20.24 14.67
N GLU A 341 -16.36 -20.76 14.49
CA GLU A 341 -16.60 -22.16 14.12
C GLU A 341 -16.06 -22.49 12.73
N LYS A 342 -16.30 -21.63 11.73
CA LYS A 342 -15.90 -21.89 10.33
C LYS A 342 -14.38 -21.84 10.14
N LEU A 343 -13.69 -20.98 10.89
CA LEU A 343 -12.25 -20.74 10.77
C LEU A 343 -11.43 -21.41 11.88
N ASP A 344 -12.08 -22.18 12.76
CA ASP A 344 -11.47 -22.94 13.86
C ASP A 344 -10.57 -22.07 14.77
N PHE A 345 -11.15 -21.03 15.36
CA PHE A 345 -10.44 -20.16 16.32
C PHE A 345 -11.32 -19.76 17.51
N ASP A 346 -10.67 -19.29 18.59
CA ASP A 346 -11.30 -18.61 19.72
C ASP A 346 -10.72 -17.19 19.90
N TYR A 347 -11.38 -16.33 20.68
CA TYR A 347 -10.87 -14.97 20.94
C TYR A 347 -9.86 -14.93 22.10
N GLY A 348 -9.25 -16.06 22.44
CA GLY A 348 -8.32 -16.20 23.55
C GLY A 348 -8.98 -16.74 24.81
N ILE A 349 -8.48 -16.31 25.97
CA ILE A 349 -8.84 -16.85 27.28
C ILE A 349 -9.41 -15.71 28.14
N ASN A 350 -10.49 -15.99 28.86
CA ASN A 350 -11.09 -15.10 29.85
C ASN A 350 -10.26 -15.07 31.14
N PRO A 351 -10.41 -14.07 32.01
CA PRO A 351 -9.68 -14.00 33.28
C PRO A 351 -9.86 -15.23 34.19
N ASP A 352 -10.96 -15.95 34.04
CA ASP A 352 -11.28 -17.19 34.77
C ASP A 352 -10.66 -18.46 34.16
N GLY A 353 -9.89 -18.33 33.07
CA GLY A 353 -9.26 -19.44 32.35
C GLY A 353 -10.15 -20.13 31.31
N SER A 354 -11.42 -19.72 31.18
CA SER A 354 -12.33 -20.25 30.15
C SER A 354 -11.98 -19.71 28.75
N ARG A 355 -12.35 -20.44 27.70
CA ARG A 355 -12.19 -19.96 26.32
C ARG A 355 -13.16 -18.80 26.06
N ARG A 356 -12.66 -17.73 25.45
CA ARG A 356 -13.46 -16.58 25.05
C ARG A 356 -14.18 -16.87 23.73
N THR A 357 -15.51 -16.82 23.75
CA THR A 357 -16.39 -17.15 22.62
C THR A 357 -16.79 -15.93 21.78
N GLU A 358 -16.55 -14.73 22.27
CA GLU A 358 -16.92 -13.46 21.62
C GLU A 358 -15.73 -12.49 21.54
N PRO A 359 -15.73 -11.56 20.56
CA PRO A 359 -14.68 -10.54 20.46
C PRO A 359 -14.68 -9.60 21.67
N LEU A 360 -13.58 -8.87 21.85
CA LEU A 360 -13.57 -7.76 22.79
C LEU A 360 -14.66 -6.74 22.42
N GLU A 361 -15.25 -6.13 23.44
CA GLU A 361 -16.23 -5.07 23.30
C GLU A 361 -15.51 -3.72 23.12
N LEU A 362 -15.97 -2.93 22.15
CA LEU A 362 -15.48 -1.58 21.94
C LEU A 362 -15.83 -0.72 23.17
N PRO A 363 -14.86 0.00 23.77
CA PRO A 363 -15.15 0.91 24.88
C PRO A 363 -16.20 1.95 24.53
N GLU A 364 -16.87 2.50 25.53
CA GLU A 364 -17.84 3.59 25.33
C GLU A 364 -17.16 4.80 24.67
N PRO A 365 -17.86 5.53 23.78
CA PRO A 365 -17.30 6.71 23.14
C PRO A 365 -16.91 7.75 24.18
N PRO A 366 -15.84 8.52 23.95
CA PRO A 366 -15.50 9.64 24.81
C PRO A 366 -16.70 10.59 24.87
N ILE A 367 -17.09 10.95 26.09
CA ILE A 367 -18.15 11.92 26.32
C ILE A 367 -17.63 13.25 25.76
N SER A 368 -18.19 13.69 24.64
CA SER A 368 -18.00 15.06 24.17
C SER A 368 -18.55 15.97 25.27
N GLU A 369 -17.68 16.64 26.01
CA GLU A 369 -18.08 17.82 26.77
C GLU A 369 -18.63 18.80 25.73
N ALA A 370 -19.94 18.96 25.73
CA ALA A 370 -20.67 19.75 24.76
C ALA A 370 -20.03 21.14 24.62
N GLN A 371 -19.56 21.47 23.41
CA GLN A 371 -19.28 22.84 22.99
C GLN A 371 -20.56 23.52 22.53
#